data_AF-A0A6G0Y177-F1
#
_entry.id   AF-A0A6G0Y177-F1
#
_cell.length_a   1.000
_cell.length_b   1.000
_cell.length_c   1.000
_cell.angle_alpha   90.00
_cell.angle_beta   90.00
_cell.angle_gamma   90.00
#
_symmetry.space_group_name_H-M   'P 1'
#
loop_
_entity.id
_entity.type
_entity.pdbx_description
1 polymer ?
#
loop_
_entity_poly.entity_id
_entity_poly.type
_entity_poly.pdbx_seq_one_letter_code
_entity_poly.pdbx_strand_id
1 'polypeptide(L)' 'MSLKAALDNSLDHLPGVFAMLKGVPQGSHLAPLLFLLFINDLHFYNSKKLLFADDMKIFHLIKLHSDTSSK' A
#
# COMPACT_ATOMS: atom_id res chain seq x y z
N MET A 1 -8.12 -3.27 -29.42
CA MET A 1 -7.50 -1.93 -29.42
C MET A 1 -8.61 -0.93 -29.11
N SER A 2 -9.02 -0.87 -27.84
CA SER A 2 -10.36 -0.40 -27.43
C SER A 2 -10.23 0.86 -26.58
N LEU A 3 -10.87 1.95 -27.04
CA LEU A 3 -11.18 3.27 -26.45
C LEU A 3 -10.25 3.95 -25.41
N LYS A 4 -9.50 3.24 -24.58
CA LYS A 4 -8.59 3.80 -23.57
C LYS A 4 -7.46 4.66 -24.16
N ALA A 5 -6.88 4.22 -25.28
CA ALA A 5 -5.79 4.97 -25.90
C ALA A 5 -6.24 6.31 -26.51
N ALA A 6 -7.52 6.43 -26.91
CA ALA A 6 -8.04 7.67 -27.50
C ALA A 6 -8.40 8.71 -26.44
N LEU A 7 -8.73 8.29 -25.22
CA LEU A 7 -9.03 9.20 -24.11
C LEU A 7 -7.76 9.77 -23.49
N ASP A 8 -6.68 8.99 -23.45
CA ASP A 8 -5.39 9.44 -22.92
C ASP A 8 -4.79 10.59 -23.77
N ASN A 9 -4.88 10.53 -25.11
CA ASN A 9 -4.30 11.55 -26.00
C ASN A 9 -5.05 12.91 -26.03
N SER A 10 -6.19 13.05 -25.35
CA SER A 10 -7.01 14.29 -25.38
C SER A 10 -6.82 15.16 -24.12
N LEU A 11 -6.18 14.62 -23.08
CA LEU A 11 -5.99 15.31 -21.80
C LEU A 11 -4.60 15.92 -21.64
N ASP A 12 -3.69 15.69 -22.59
CA ASP A 12 -2.28 16.09 -22.52
C ASP A 12 -2.06 17.62 -22.66
N HIS A 13 -3.10 18.39 -23.00
CA HIS A 13 -3.05 19.85 -23.16
C HIS A 13 -3.70 20.66 -22.02
N LEU A 14 -4.25 20.02 -20.98
CA LEU A 14 -4.72 20.73 -19.79
C LEU A 14 -3.59 20.80 -18.75
N PRO A 15 -3.09 21.99 -18.39
CA PRO A 15 -2.02 22.11 -17.41
C PRO A 15 -2.54 21.67 -16.04
N GLY A 16 -2.03 20.54 -15.53
CA GLY A 16 -1.99 20.27 -14.10
C GLY A 16 -2.80 19.10 -13.55
N VAL A 17 -3.44 18.25 -14.36
CA VAL A 17 -4.13 17.07 -13.82
C VAL A 17 -3.40 15.78 -14.24
N PHE A 18 -2.34 15.45 -13.51
CA PHE A 18 -1.77 14.11 -13.58
C PHE A 18 -2.68 13.15 -12.78
N ALA A 19 -3.50 12.36 -13.49
CA ALA A 19 -4.39 11.39 -12.86
C ALA A 19 -3.57 10.24 -12.25
N MET A 20 -3.25 10.35 -10.96
CA MET A 20 -2.53 9.30 -10.24
C MET A 20 -3.50 8.14 -9.94
N LEU A 21 -3.43 7.07 -10.75
CA LEU A 21 -4.33 5.92 -10.65
C LEU A 21 -4.04 5.01 -9.44
N LYS A 22 -2.84 5.09 -8.86
CA LYS A 22 -2.40 4.28 -7.71
C LYS A 22 -1.43 5.06 -6.83
N GLY A 23 -1.64 5.02 -5.52
CA GLY A 23 -0.82 5.72 -4.52
C GLY A 23 -1.32 7.12 -4.22
N VAL A 24 -0.59 7.81 -3.36
CA VAL A 24 -0.88 9.19 -2.94
C VAL A 24 0.32 10.09 -3.27
N PRO A 25 0.10 11.36 -3.67
CA PRO A 25 1.20 12.28 -3.97
C PRO A 25 2.10 12.50 -2.76
N GLN A 26 3.42 12.39 -2.97
CA GLN A 26 4.41 12.71 -1.93
C GLN A 26 4.31 14.20 -1.55
N GLY A 27 4.37 14.50 -0.25
CA GLY A 27 4.21 15.86 0.27
C GLY A 27 2.76 16.28 0.54
N SER A 28 1.77 15.42 0.22
CA SER A 28 0.40 15.63 0.67
C SER A 28 0.29 15.46 2.18
N HIS A 29 -0.38 16.40 2.85
CA HIS A 29 -0.65 16.34 4.29
C HIS A 29 -1.48 15.12 4.70
N LEU A 30 -2.33 14.61 3.81
CA LEU A 30 -3.19 13.46 4.08
C LEU A 30 -2.54 12.12 3.71
N ALA A 31 -1.49 12.13 2.88
CA ALA A 31 -0.84 10.90 2.44
C ALA A 31 -0.32 10.03 3.59
N PRO A 32 0.36 10.57 4.63
CA PRO A 32 0.79 9.77 5.77
C PRO A 32 -0.37 9.11 6.52
N LEU A 33 -1.48 9.82 6.71
CA LEU A 33 -2.66 9.30 7.39
C LEU A 33 -3.34 8.18 6.59
N LEU A 34 -3.54 8.39 5.29
CA LEU A 34 -4.12 7.40 4.39
C LEU A 34 -3.23 6.16 4.27
N PHE A 35 -1.91 6.35 4.25
CA PHE A 35 -0.95 5.26 4.27
C PHE A 35 -1.05 4.46 5.57
N LEU A 36 -1.06 5.13 6.73
CA LEU A 36 -1.23 4.49 8.04
C LEU A 36 -2.53 3.69 8.12
N LEU A 37 -3.65 4.24 7.65
CA LEU A 37 -4.94 3.54 7.63
C LEU A 37 -4.85 2.27 6.78
N PHE A 38 -4.27 2.37 5.59
CA PHE A 38 -4.10 1.24 4.67
C PHE A 38 -3.25 0.10 5.26
N ILE A 39 -2.08 0.41 5.85
CA ILE A 39 -1.21 -0.61 6.44
C ILE A 39 -1.77 -1.17 7.76
N ASN A 40 -2.62 -0.40 8.44
CA ASN A 40 -3.24 -0.85 9.69
C ASN A 40 -4.22 -2.01 9.46
N ASP A 41 -4.83 -2.08 8.28
CA ASP A 41 -5.75 -3.16 7.86
C ASP A 41 -5.03 -4.49 7.55
N LEU A 42 -3.69 -4.55 7.60
CA LEU A 42 -2.95 -5.80 7.40
C LEU A 42 -3.18 -6.80 8.55
N HIS A 43 -3.96 -7.85 8.32
CA HIS A 43 -4.24 -8.86 9.34
C HIS A 43 -3.25 -10.03 9.29
N PHE A 44 -2.76 -10.46 10.45
CA PHE A 44 -1.92 -11.66 10.61
C PHE A 44 -2.59 -12.60 11.62
N TYR A 45 -2.82 -13.86 11.24
CA TYR A 45 -3.58 -14.82 12.06
C TYR A 45 -2.79 -15.35 13.26
N ASN A 46 -1.51 -15.68 13.05
CA ASN A 46 -0.68 -16.33 14.07
C ASN A 46 0.43 -15.40 14.59
N SER A 47 0.62 -14.24 13.98
CA SER A 47 1.74 -13.34 14.30
C SER A 47 1.23 -12.02 14.83
N LYS A 48 2.02 -11.38 15.68
CA LYS A 48 1.80 -10.00 16.08
C LYS A 48 2.61 -9.08 15.18
N LYS A 49 2.13 -7.84 15.00
CA LYS A 49 2.80 -6.80 14.24
C LYS A 49 2.99 -5.54 15.07
N LEU A 50 4.09 -4.83 14.81
CA LEU A 50 4.29 -3.43 15.17
C LEU A 50 4.50 -2.65 13.87
N LEU A 51 3.86 -1.48 13.76
CA LEU A 51 3.92 -0.62 12.58
C LEU A 51 4.48 0.74 13.00
N PHE A 52 5.38 1.31 12.20
CA PHE A 52 5.88 2.67 12.35
C PHE A 52 6.21 3.24 10.97
N ALA A 53 5.42 4.21 10.51
CA ALA A 53 5.51 4.68 9.12
C ALA A 53 5.53 3.48 8.15
N ASP A 54 6.49 3.40 7.24
CA ASP A 54 6.67 2.31 6.28
C ASP A 54 7.34 1.05 6.87
N ASP A 55 7.90 1.15 8.08
CA ASP A 55 8.52 0.02 8.78
C ASP A 55 7.48 -0.88 9.46
N MET A 56 7.57 -2.18 9.19
CA MET A 56 6.77 -3.20 9.86
C MET A 56 7.65 -4.27 10.47
N LYS A 57 7.42 -4.55 11.76
CA LYS A 57 8.05 -5.65 12.49
C LYS A 57 7.02 -6.72 12.82
N ILE A 58 7.21 -7.92 12.29
CA ILE A 58 6.36 -9.08 12.54
C ILE A 58 7.09 -10.03 13.48
N PHE A 59 6.37 -10.58 14.46
CA PHE A 59 6.92 -11.56 15.39
C PHE A 59 5.90 -12.64 15.72
N HIS A 60 6.40 -13.86 15.87
CA HIS A 60 5.63 -15.06 16.14
C HIS A 60 6.32 -15.86 17.26
N LEU A 61 5.53 -16.41 18.18
CA LEU A 61 6.06 -17.28 19.23
C LEU A 61 6.05 -18.72 18.71
N ILE A 62 7.23 -19.31 18.60
CA ILE A 62 7.42 -20.72 18.25
C ILE A 62 7.09 -21.56 19.48
N LYS A 63 6.04 -22.39 19.42
CA LYS A 63 5.64 -23.31 20.51
C LYS A 63 5.87 -24.76 20.13
N LEU A 64 5.73 -25.09 18.85
CA LEU A 64 5.85 -26.43 18.30
C LEU A 64 6.97 -26.48 17.27
N HIS A 65 7.55 -27.66 17.06
CA HIS A 65 8.53 -27.86 15.98
C HIS A 65 7.96 -27.51 14.61
N SER A 66 6.65 -27.73 14.41
CA SER A 66 5.92 -27.34 13.19
C SER A 66 5.96 -25.83 12.90
N ASP A 67 6.16 -24.98 13.91
CA ASP A 67 6.20 -23.53 13.73
C ASP A 67 7.56 -23.06 13.15
N THR A 68 8.58 -23.93 13.22
CA THR A 68 9.92 -23.63 12.66
C THR A 68 10.01 -23.93 11.16
N SER A 69 9.17 -24.83 10.66
CA SER A 69 9.08 -25.12 9.24
C SER A 69 8.36 -23.96 8.56
N SER A 70 9.12 -23.04 7.97
CA SER A 70 8.55 -22.02 7.09
C SER A 70 7.80 -22.74 5.97
N LYS A 71 6.47 -22.59 5.93
CA LYS A 71 5.67 -22.99 4.77
C LYS A 71 6.04 -22.17 3.54
#